data_AF-A0A0G0EVZ4-F1
#
_entry.id   AF-A0A0G0EVZ4-F1
#
_cell.length_a   1.000
_cell.length_b   1.000
_cell.length_c   1.000
_cell.angle_alpha   90.00
_cell.angle_beta   90.00
_cell.angle_gamma   90.00
#
_symmetry.space_group_name_H-M   'P 1'
#
loop_
_entity.id
_entity.type
_entity.pdbx_description
1 polymer ?
#
loop_
_entity_poly.entity_id
_entity_poly.type
_entity_poly.pdbx_seq_one_letter_code
_entity_poly.pdbx_strand_id
1 'polypeptide(L)'
;MDTIFPIVMMLLFATAGVLVVGGIIYLVTQLVKNKDAKNTKPLNITVGMLFKIYLYVISFISLAVSIVGGTMLIKAGTSYAFGIPFSYTLYSATDTYVEEIKDPDMIQPDCYEGETMTFGDKVVCFDEDTRKQELITGATFFVSMLMIFGLHQFALNRLEKKS
;
A
#
# COMPACT_ATOMS: atom_id res chain seq x y z
N MET A 1 -0.17 -16.08 16.36
CA MET A 1 -1.19 -16.02 15.29
C MET A 1 -0.48 -16.08 13.92
N ASP A 2 0.26 -17.17 13.65
CA ASP A 2 1.56 -16.94 13.00
C ASP A 2 1.70 -17.35 11.53
N THR A 3 0.67 -17.94 10.90
CA THR A 3 0.77 -18.32 9.47
C THR A 3 -0.54 -18.21 8.69
N ILE A 4 -1.70 -18.41 9.34
CA ILE A 4 -2.99 -18.43 8.65
C ILE A 4 -3.39 -17.03 8.16
N PHE A 5 -3.22 -16.00 8.99
CA PHE A 5 -3.57 -14.63 8.66
C PHE A 5 -2.83 -14.08 7.41
N PRO A 6 -1.50 -14.20 7.29
CA PRO A 6 -0.79 -13.74 6.09
C PRO A 6 -1.16 -14.53 4.83
N ILE A 7 -1.42 -15.84 4.93
CA ILE A 7 -1.86 -16.66 3.80
C ILE A 7 -3.24 -16.21 3.31
N VAL A 8 -4.18 -15.99 4.22
CA VAL A 8 -5.53 -15.50 3.87
C VAL A 8 -5.46 -14.12 3.23
N MET A 9 -4.65 -13.20 3.77
CA MET A 9 -4.43 -11.89 3.18
C MET A 9 -3.83 -11.98 1.77
N MET A 10 -2.82 -12.81 1.57
CA MET A 10 -2.20 -13.03 0.25
C MET A 10 -3.23 -13.52 -0.77
N LEU A 11 -4.10 -14.46 -0.39
CA LEU A 11 -5.16 -14.99 -1.24
C LEU A 11 -6.21 -13.92 -1.59
N LEU A 12 -6.54 -13.05 -0.63
CA LEU A 12 -7.46 -11.93 -0.82
C LEU A 12 -6.90 -10.87 -1.79
N PHE A 13 -5.62 -10.51 -1.64
CA PHE A 13 -4.97 -9.56 -2.55
C PHE A 13 -4.77 -10.14 -3.95
N ALA A 14 -4.42 -11.42 -4.07
CA ALA A 14 -4.30 -12.09 -5.35
C ALA A 14 -5.64 -12.13 -6.09
N THR A 15 -6.74 -12.48 -5.41
CA THR A 15 -8.08 -12.49 -6.00
C THR A 15 -8.56 -11.08 -6.36
N ALA A 16 -8.30 -10.08 -5.53
CA ALA A 16 -8.60 -8.68 -5.85
C ALA A 16 -7.84 -8.21 -7.11
N GLY A 17 -6.55 -8.55 -7.24
CA GLY A 17 -5.74 -8.24 -8.42
C GLY A 17 -6.30 -8.88 -9.70
N VAL A 18 -6.69 -10.15 -9.63
CA VAL A 18 -7.32 -10.86 -10.77
C VAL A 18 -8.66 -10.22 -11.14
N LEU A 19 -9.47 -9.79 -10.18
CA LEU A 19 -10.73 -9.11 -10.44
C LEU A 19 -10.52 -7.73 -11.10
N VAL A 20 -9.49 -6.98 -10.70
CA VAL A 20 -9.13 -5.71 -11.34
C VAL A 20 -8.70 -5.93 -12.78
N VAL A 21 -7.75 -6.84 -13.02
CA VAL A 21 -7.25 -7.13 -14.38
C VAL A 21 -8.36 -7.70 -15.26
N GLY A 22 -9.13 -8.67 -14.73
CA GLY A 22 -10.28 -9.23 -15.41
C GLY A 22 -11.37 -8.20 -15.69
N GLY A 23 -11.60 -7.27 -14.77
CA GLY A 23 -12.52 -6.14 -14.93
C GLY A 23 -12.08 -5.18 -16.03
N ILE A 24 -10.79 -4.82 -16.08
CA ILE A 24 -10.21 -3.98 -17.14
C ILE A 24 -10.32 -4.68 -18.49
N ILE A 25 -9.92 -5.96 -18.57
CA ILE A 25 -10.03 -6.75 -19.80
C ILE A 25 -11.49 -6.82 -20.23
N TYR A 26 -12.42 -7.14 -19.33
CA TYR A 26 -13.84 -7.20 -19.65
C TYR A 26 -14.37 -5.85 -20.17
N LEU A 27 -13.99 -4.74 -19.54
CA LEU A 27 -14.34 -3.38 -20.00
C LEU A 27 -13.82 -3.12 -21.41
N VAL A 28 -12.54 -3.39 -21.67
CA VAL A 28 -11.93 -3.26 -23.00
C VAL A 28 -12.64 -4.17 -24.00
N THR A 29 -12.92 -5.42 -23.63
CA THR A 29 -13.58 -6.41 -24.50
C THR A 29 -14.98 -5.95 -24.82
N GLN A 30 -15.76 -5.41 -23.87
CA GLN A 30 -17.09 -4.87 -24.15
C GLN A 30 -17.01 -3.65 -25.07
N LEU A 31 -16.06 -2.74 -24.83
CA LEU A 31 -15.85 -1.57 -25.68
C LEU A 31 -15.42 -1.94 -27.11
N VAL A 32 -14.70 -3.06 -27.28
CA VAL A 32 -14.28 -3.60 -28.58
C VAL A 32 -15.38 -4.42 -29.25
N LYS A 33 -16.09 -5.28 -28.51
CA LYS A 33 -17.17 -6.13 -29.05
C LYS A 33 -18.37 -5.29 -29.52
N ASN A 34 -18.58 -4.12 -28.90
CA ASN A 34 -19.52 -3.11 -29.39
C ASN A 34 -19.06 -2.38 -30.66
N LYS A 35 -17.82 -2.55 -31.15
CA LYS A 35 -17.39 -2.02 -32.47
C LYS A 35 -17.78 -2.96 -33.63
N ASP A 36 -17.85 -4.26 -33.38
CA ASP A 36 -18.09 -5.28 -34.41
C ASP A 36 -19.58 -5.51 -34.71
N ALA A 37 -20.48 -4.95 -33.89
CA ALA A 37 -21.89 -4.86 -34.22
C ALA A 37 -22.06 -3.88 -35.39
N LYS A 38 -22.42 -4.39 -36.58
CA LYS A 38 -22.63 -3.70 -37.88
C LYS A 38 -23.48 -2.41 -37.90
N ASN A 39 -23.93 -1.89 -36.75
CA ASN A 39 -24.74 -0.67 -36.61
C ASN A 39 -24.12 0.43 -35.69
N THR A 40 -22.88 0.29 -35.22
CA THR A 40 -22.24 1.32 -34.39
C THR A 40 -21.37 2.25 -35.23
N LYS A 41 -21.71 3.54 -35.23
CA LYS A 41 -20.92 4.64 -35.77
C LYS A 41 -19.44 4.49 -35.34
N PRO A 42 -18.46 4.87 -36.18
CA PRO A 42 -17.05 4.84 -35.81
C PRO A 42 -16.90 5.52 -34.44
N LEU A 43 -16.21 4.86 -33.51
CA LEU A 43 -16.00 5.33 -32.15
C LEU A 43 -15.26 6.67 -32.24
N ASN A 44 -16.03 7.74 -32.32
CA ASN A 44 -15.54 9.09 -32.42
C ASN A 44 -15.09 9.44 -31.01
N ILE A 45 -13.84 9.11 -30.69
CA ILE A 45 -13.21 9.36 -29.40
C ILE A 45 -13.26 10.88 -29.21
N THR A 46 -14.33 11.31 -28.56
CA THR A 46 -14.57 12.70 -28.24
C THR A 46 -13.63 13.04 -27.08
N VAL A 47 -13.11 14.26 -27.06
CA VAL A 47 -12.24 14.76 -25.96
C VAL A 47 -12.85 14.46 -24.58
N GLY A 48 -14.18 14.52 -24.45
CA GLY A 48 -14.89 14.16 -23.21
C GLY A 48 -14.76 12.69 -22.80
N MET A 49 -14.69 11.74 -23.74
CA MET A 49 -14.48 10.32 -23.43
C MET A 49 -13.03 10.07 -22.99
N LEU A 50 -12.06 10.71 -23.66
CA LEU A 50 -10.65 10.62 -23.28
C LEU A 50 -10.41 11.19 -21.87
N PHE A 51 -11.03 12.33 -21.55
CA PHE A 51 -10.96 12.93 -20.23
C PHE A 51 -11.57 12.03 -19.14
N LYS A 52 -12.70 11.38 -19.41
CA LYS A 52 -13.29 10.40 -18.47
C LYS A 52 -12.34 9.23 -18.20
N ILE A 53 -11.75 8.64 -19.25
CA ILE A 53 -10.79 7.54 -19.09
C ILE A 53 -9.60 7.98 -18.24
N TYR A 54 -9.04 9.16 -18.50
CA TYR A 54 -7.97 9.73 -17.69
C TYR A 54 -8.36 9.85 -16.22
N LEU A 55 -9.53 10.43 -15.93
CA LEU A 55 -10.00 10.60 -14.55
C LEU A 55 -10.19 9.25 -13.84
N TYR A 56 -10.70 8.22 -14.53
CA TYR A 56 -10.84 6.87 -13.98
C TYR A 56 -9.48 6.24 -13.65
N VAL A 57 -8.49 6.35 -14.55
CA VAL A 57 -7.15 5.78 -14.35
C VAL A 57 -6.45 6.45 -13.18
N ILE A 58 -6.46 7.79 -13.11
CA ILE A 58 -5.82 8.51 -12.00
C ILE A 58 -6.54 8.21 -10.67
N SER A 59 -7.88 8.17 -10.66
CA SER A 59 -8.63 7.77 -9.47
C SER A 59 -8.20 6.39 -8.96
N PHE A 60 -8.04 5.44 -9.86
CA PHE A 60 -7.61 4.09 -9.51
C PHE A 60 -6.20 4.07 -8.91
N ILE A 61 -5.24 4.77 -9.54
CA ILE A 61 -3.87 4.88 -9.05
C ILE A 61 -3.84 5.57 -7.68
N SER A 62 -4.54 6.68 -7.51
CA SER A 62 -4.63 7.39 -6.23
C SER A 62 -5.22 6.50 -5.13
N LEU A 63 -6.27 5.72 -5.43
CA LEU A 63 -6.82 4.76 -4.47
C LEU A 63 -5.77 3.70 -4.06
N ALA A 64 -5.02 3.15 -5.02
CA ALA A 64 -3.98 2.16 -4.73
C ALA A 64 -2.87 2.73 -3.84
N VAL A 65 -2.36 3.92 -4.14
CA VAL A 65 -1.33 4.58 -3.31
C VAL A 65 -1.89 4.95 -1.93
N SER A 66 -3.16 5.37 -1.87
CA SER A 66 -3.83 5.63 -0.60
C SER A 66 -3.86 4.38 0.27
N ILE A 67 -4.20 3.20 -0.26
CA ILE A 67 -4.19 1.95 0.49
C ILE A 67 -2.80 1.67 1.08
N VAL A 68 -1.74 1.82 0.28
CA VAL A 68 -0.35 1.66 0.78
C VAL A 68 -0.06 2.63 1.92
N GLY A 69 -0.35 3.92 1.75
CA GLY A 69 -0.17 4.92 2.81
C GLY A 69 -1.01 4.61 4.06
N GLY A 70 -2.23 4.13 3.88
CA GLY A 70 -3.13 3.71 4.95
C GLY A 70 -2.57 2.54 5.75
N THR A 71 -1.99 1.53 5.09
CA THR A 71 -1.34 0.41 5.79
C THR A 71 -0.13 0.85 6.61
N MET A 72 0.71 1.74 6.10
CA MET A 72 1.83 2.32 6.86
C MET A 72 1.33 3.11 8.07
N LEU A 73 0.30 3.95 7.87
CA LEU A 73 -0.30 4.73 8.95
C LEU A 73 -0.93 3.85 10.04
N ILE A 74 -1.65 2.78 9.65
CA ILE A 74 -2.24 1.84 10.61
C ILE A 74 -1.14 1.10 11.35
N LYS A 75 -0.11 0.59 10.66
CA LYS A 75 1.02 -0.12 11.28
C LYS A 75 1.72 0.77 12.30
N ALA A 76 2.16 1.96 11.91
CA ALA A 76 2.83 2.88 12.82
C ALA A 76 1.88 3.38 13.93
N GLY A 77 0.64 3.75 13.59
CA GLY A 77 -0.34 4.25 14.55
C GLY A 77 -0.74 3.23 15.62
N THR A 78 -0.95 1.97 15.23
CA THR A 78 -1.23 0.88 16.18
C THR A 78 -0.05 0.59 17.08
N SER A 79 1.19 0.82 16.63
CA SER A 79 2.38 0.64 17.47
C SER A 79 2.47 1.67 18.62
N TYR A 80 1.91 2.87 18.45
CA TYR A 80 1.79 3.85 19.53
C TYR A 80 0.70 3.47 20.55
N ALA A 81 -0.38 2.82 20.09
CA ALA A 81 -1.50 2.45 20.95
C ALA A 81 -1.28 1.12 21.69
N PHE A 82 -0.70 0.12 21.03
CA PHE A 82 -0.58 -1.26 21.52
C PHE A 82 0.87 -1.68 21.76
N GLY A 83 1.84 -0.82 21.46
CA GLY A 83 3.27 -1.08 21.59
C GLY A 83 3.93 -1.54 20.29
N ILE A 84 5.23 -1.26 20.17
CA ILE A 84 6.07 -1.66 19.04
C ILE A 84 5.99 -3.16 18.68
N PRO A 85 6.04 -4.12 19.65
CA PRO A 85 6.01 -5.55 19.30
C PRO A 85 4.71 -6.03 18.66
N PHE A 86 3.64 -5.24 18.71
CA PHE A 86 2.38 -5.58 18.04
C PHE A 86 2.45 -5.36 16.52
N SER A 87 3.15 -4.31 16.08
CA SER A 87 3.13 -3.84 14.69
C SER A 87 4.44 -4.06 13.93
N TYR A 88 5.53 -4.35 14.64
CA TYR A 88 6.86 -4.51 14.08
C TYR A 88 7.47 -5.86 14.47
N THR A 89 8.16 -6.47 13.52
CA THR A 89 9.02 -7.62 13.78
C THR A 89 10.30 -7.12 14.44
N LEU A 90 10.56 -7.60 15.65
CA LEU A 90 11.73 -7.23 16.44
C LEU A 90 12.72 -8.39 16.41
N TYR A 91 14.01 -8.08 16.33
CA TYR A 91 15.08 -9.06 16.51
C TYR A 91 15.80 -8.77 17.84
N SER A 92 16.23 -9.83 18.52
CA SER A 92 16.98 -9.67 19.76
C SER A 92 18.39 -9.16 19.45
N ALA A 93 18.89 -8.25 20.28
CA ALA A 93 20.28 -7.82 20.26
C ALA A 93 21.26 -8.99 20.51
N THR A 94 20.77 -10.10 21.10
CA THR A 94 21.59 -11.26 21.50
C THR A 94 21.46 -12.46 20.57
N ASP A 95 20.55 -12.43 19.57
CA ASP A 95 20.31 -13.59 18.69
C ASP A 95 21.16 -13.56 17.39
N THR A 96 21.91 -12.48 17.13
CA THR A 96 22.84 -12.35 15.98
C THR A 96 24.23 -12.96 16.23
N TYR A 97 24.41 -13.76 17.28
CA TYR A 97 25.63 -14.54 17.48
C TYR A 97 25.67 -15.75 16.54
N VAL A 98 26.02 -15.50 15.27
CA VAL A 98 26.61 -16.54 14.43
C VAL A 98 28.09 -16.64 14.82
N GLU A 99 28.48 -17.88 15.12
CA GLU A 99 29.85 -18.34 15.37
C GLU A 99 30.90 -17.70 14.44
N GLU A 100 32.12 -17.56 14.97
CA GLU A 100 33.38 -17.37 14.23
C GLU A 100 33.73 -15.97 13.68
N ILE A 101 33.92 -14.95 14.53
CA ILE A 101 35.08 -14.05 14.37
C ILE A 101 35.64 -13.70 15.76
N LYS A 102 36.68 -14.42 16.18
CA LYS A 102 37.54 -14.04 17.30
C LYS A 102 38.50 -12.95 16.83
N ASP A 103 38.05 -11.70 16.84
CA ASP A 103 38.96 -10.55 16.89
C ASP A 103 38.69 -9.81 18.21
N PRO A 104 39.58 -9.90 19.21
CA PRO A 104 39.34 -9.36 20.55
C PRO A 104 39.26 -7.83 20.59
N ASP A 105 39.60 -7.14 19.50
CA ASP A 105 39.63 -5.67 19.42
C ASP A 105 38.42 -5.08 18.66
N MET A 106 37.50 -5.88 18.12
CA MET A 106 36.27 -5.38 17.50
C MET A 106 35.14 -5.23 18.51
N ILE A 107 34.81 -3.99 18.88
CA ILE A 107 33.56 -3.65 19.56
C ILE A 107 32.43 -3.79 18.54
N GLN A 108 31.71 -4.91 18.55
CA GLN A 108 30.49 -5.07 17.74
C GLN A 108 29.36 -4.23 18.37
N PRO A 109 28.59 -3.48 17.57
CA PRO A 109 27.46 -2.71 18.09
C PRO A 109 26.33 -3.64 18.52
N ASP A 110 25.69 -3.34 19.67
CA ASP A 110 24.57 -4.12 20.19
C ASP A 110 23.35 -4.15 19.25
N CYS A 111 23.25 -3.14 18.35
CA CYS A 111 22.27 -3.08 17.28
C CYS A 111 22.91 -2.58 15.98
N TYR A 112 22.66 -3.27 14.87
CA TYR A 112 23.06 -2.82 13.54
C TYR A 112 22.11 -1.74 12.98
N GLU A 113 20.83 -1.77 13.39
CA GLU A 113 19.80 -0.79 13.02
C GLU A 113 19.03 -0.33 14.27
N GLY A 114 19.00 0.98 14.52
CA GLY A 114 18.24 1.60 15.61
C GLY A 114 18.92 1.53 16.99
N GLU A 115 18.11 1.65 18.05
CA GLU A 115 18.57 1.65 19.44
C GLU A 115 18.05 0.42 20.20
N THR A 116 18.78 0.01 21.24
CA THR A 116 18.33 -1.06 22.15
C THR A 116 17.15 -0.59 22.99
N MET A 117 16.07 -1.35 22.99
CA MET A 117 14.91 -1.12 23.82
C MET A 117 14.55 -2.36 24.63
N THR A 118 14.05 -2.17 25.83
CA THR A 118 13.57 -3.24 26.71
C THR A 118 12.06 -3.36 26.65
N PHE A 119 11.57 -4.53 26.23
CA PHE A 119 10.15 -4.89 26.29
C PHE A 119 9.99 -6.11 27.19
N GLY A 120 9.51 -5.89 28.42
CA GLY A 120 9.51 -6.93 29.46
C GLY A 120 10.94 -7.34 29.81
N ASP A 121 11.24 -8.63 29.77
CA ASP A 121 12.56 -9.19 30.08
C ASP A 121 13.49 -9.32 28.86
N LYS A 122 13.09 -8.79 27.69
CA LYS A 122 13.86 -8.90 26.43
C LYS A 122 14.44 -7.57 25.98
N VAL A 123 15.72 -7.57 25.64
CA VAL A 123 16.40 -6.47 24.94
C VAL A 123 16.31 -6.74 23.44
N VAL A 124 15.76 -5.79 22.70
CA VAL A 124 15.58 -5.86 21.24
C VAL A 124 16.13 -4.60 20.58
N CYS A 125 16.43 -4.71 19.29
CA CYS A 125 16.81 -3.57 18.48
C CYS A 125 15.59 -3.00 17.75
N PHE A 126 15.40 -1.68 17.84
CA PHE A 126 14.34 -1.01 17.11
C PHE A 126 14.73 0.39 16.67
N ASP A 127 14.41 0.72 15.42
CA ASP A 127 14.59 2.06 14.88
C ASP A 127 13.29 2.89 15.05
N GLU A 128 13.33 3.82 16.00
CA GLU A 128 12.28 4.81 16.24
C GLU A 128 12.01 5.70 15.03
N ASP A 129 13.03 5.98 14.22
CA ASP A 129 12.90 6.87 13.08
C ASP A 129 12.14 6.19 11.95
N THR A 130 12.34 4.89 11.74
CA THR A 130 11.49 4.08 10.86
C THR A 130 10.02 4.19 11.24
N ARG A 131 9.67 4.09 12.53
CA ARG A 131 8.28 4.23 13.01
C ARG A 131 7.71 5.60 12.70
N LYS A 132 8.45 6.67 13.01
CA LYS A 132 8.02 8.05 12.76
C LYS A 132 7.87 8.33 11.27
N GLN A 133 8.82 7.83 10.46
CA GLN A 133 8.80 7.99 9.02
C GLN A 133 7.59 7.26 8.40
N GLU A 134 7.33 6.01 8.79
CA GLU A 134 6.14 5.28 8.32
C GLU A 134 4.84 6.00 8.70
N LEU A 135 4.77 6.61 9.89
CA LEU A 135 3.60 7.40 10.30
C LEU A 135 3.42 8.64 9.42
N ILE A 136 4.46 9.45 9.25
CA ILE A 136 4.41 10.71 8.51
C ILE A 136 4.19 10.46 7.02
N THR A 137 4.97 9.57 6.42
CA THR A 137 4.84 9.19 5.00
C THR A 137 3.49 8.50 4.75
N GLY A 138 3.07 7.60 5.64
CA GLY A 138 1.77 6.94 5.57
C GLY A 138 0.63 7.94 5.59
N ALA A 139 0.63 8.89 6.54
CA ALA A 139 -0.37 9.96 6.63
C ALA A 139 -0.39 10.82 5.38
N THR A 140 0.79 11.23 4.90
CA THR A 140 0.93 12.10 3.74
C THR A 140 0.36 11.42 2.50
N PHE A 141 0.74 10.18 2.22
CA PHE A 141 0.23 9.44 1.06
C PHE A 141 -1.26 9.13 1.19
N PHE A 142 -1.71 8.69 2.37
CA PHE A 142 -3.12 8.36 2.57
C PHE A 142 -4.03 9.57 2.34
N VAL A 143 -3.76 10.67 3.03
CA VAL A 143 -4.62 11.87 2.99
C VAL A 143 -4.54 12.57 1.64
N SER A 144 -3.33 12.78 1.10
CA SER A 144 -3.17 13.46 -0.19
C SER A 144 -3.85 12.69 -1.32
N MET A 145 -3.69 11.36 -1.36
CA MET A 145 -4.28 10.55 -2.41
C MET A 145 -5.78 10.39 -2.26
N LEU A 146 -6.32 10.36 -1.04
CA LEU A 146 -7.78 10.44 -0.82
C LEU A 146 -8.36 11.77 -1.31
N MET A 147 -7.67 12.89 -1.08
CA MET A 147 -8.12 14.17 -1.60
C MET A 147 -8.11 14.19 -3.14
N ILE A 148 -7.03 13.71 -3.76
CA ILE A 148 -6.94 13.60 -5.22
C ILE A 148 -8.06 12.69 -5.74
N PHE A 149 -8.25 11.51 -5.16
CA PHE A 149 -9.33 10.59 -5.52
C PHE A 149 -10.71 11.26 -5.41
N GLY A 150 -10.98 11.96 -4.30
CA GLY A 150 -12.22 12.69 -4.09
C GLY A 150 -12.48 13.77 -5.14
N LEU A 151 -11.45 14.54 -5.52
CA LEU A 151 -11.55 15.54 -6.59
C LEU A 151 -11.86 14.90 -7.94
N HIS A 152 -11.22 13.78 -8.27
CA HIS A 152 -11.46 13.07 -9.53
C HIS A 152 -12.86 12.45 -9.57
N GLN A 153 -13.33 11.86 -8.46
CA GLN A 153 -14.69 11.35 -8.34
C GLN A 153 -15.74 12.46 -8.45
N PHE A 154 -15.48 13.61 -7.84
CA PHE A 154 -16.35 14.77 -7.97
C PHE A 154 -16.43 15.26 -9.42
N ALA A 155 -15.29 15.33 -10.12
CA ALA A 155 -15.24 15.70 -11.53
C ALA A 155 -16.02 14.70 -12.42
N LEU A 156 -15.84 13.39 -12.20
CA LEU A 156 -16.59 12.34 -12.90
C LEU A 156 -18.10 12.49 -12.70
N ASN A 157 -18.56 12.62 -11.46
CA ASN A 157 -19.99 12.76 -11.15
C ASN A 157 -20.61 14.02 -11.78
N ARG A 158 -19.85 15.12 -11.86
CA ARG A 158 -20.30 16.34 -12.56
C ARG A 158 -20.40 16.16 -14.07
N LEU A 159 -19.50 15.41 -14.68
CA LEU A 159 -19.51 15.12 -16.12
C LEU A 159 -20.60 14.13 -16.51
N GLU A 160 -20.97 13.22 -15.61
CA GLU A 160 -22.07 12.27 -15.82
C GLU A 160 -23.44 12.96 -15.71
N LYS A 161 -23.62 13.89 -14.76
CA LYS A 161 -24.86 14.67 -14.62
C LYS A 161 -25.11 15.69 -15.73
N LYS A 162 -24.07 16.06 -16.50
CA LYS A 162 -24.17 17.03 -17.61
C LYS A 162 -24.32 16.37 -18.99
N SER A 163 -24.16 15.05 -19.08
CA SER A 163 -24.27 14.27 -20.32
C SER A 163 -25.63 13.62 -20.44
#